data_AF-A0A7Y2WXA4-F1
#
_entry.id   AF-A0A7Y2WXA4-F1
#
_cell.length_a   1.000
_cell.length_b   1.000
_cell.length_c   1.000
_cell.angle_alpha   90.00
_cell.angle_beta   90.00
_cell.angle_gamma   90.00
#
_symmetry.space_group_name_H-M   'P 1'
#
loop_
_entity.id
_entity.type
_entity.pdbx_description
1 polymer ?
#
loop_
_entity_poly.entity_id
_entity_poly.type
_entity_poly.pdbx_seq_one_letter_code
_entity_poly.pdbx_strand_id
1 'polypeptide(L)'
;MESPWAQCGRLTLILSALALALALALRVEGGTSAPTQAAVRADLGWRLMADRRLSLNGNMACLDCHMAAFGYADGKPVATADGLNTPTLYGLAARTTFGWFTPEVSTLEAFILRPLDNPREMGPLAETTLDRLRADPEARAAYAVAFPSTGQVITWERTAQAMAAAIRTIPSPPTGTLTPAAARGQALFAEVGCAGCHQGATLSSERYLNTGVSADLRNNGGQARVPSLIGLAQTAPYFHDGSAATLEDVVRFYVAGGRVPGPGVSRGVSPFVITDAEVADLVAFLSSR
;
A
#
# COMPACT_ATOMS: atom_id res chain seq x y z
N MET A 1 65.51 29.91 -40.45
CA MET A 1 64.54 29.26 -41.35
C MET A 1 64.12 27.97 -40.69
N GLU A 2 63.00 28.00 -39.97
CA GLU A 2 62.45 26.80 -39.32
C GLU A 2 61.53 26.06 -40.31
N SER A 3 61.58 24.73 -40.24
CA SER A 3 60.96 23.77 -41.16
C SER A 3 59.42 23.86 -41.14
N PRO A 4 58.73 23.79 -42.30
CA PRO A 4 57.25 23.86 -42.40
C PRO A 4 56.51 22.69 -41.70
N TRP A 5 57.23 21.66 -41.27
CA TRP A 5 56.64 20.42 -40.75
C TRP A 5 56.39 20.43 -39.23
N ALA A 6 56.87 21.44 -38.50
CA ALA A 6 56.70 21.53 -37.05
C ALA A 6 55.31 22.06 -36.60
N GLN A 7 54.50 22.61 -37.52
CA GLN A 7 53.18 23.18 -37.20
C GLN A 7 52.01 22.19 -37.35
N CYS A 8 52.16 21.09 -38.08
CA CYS A 8 51.08 20.09 -38.26
C CYS A 8 50.84 19.24 -36.99
N GLY A 9 51.87 18.90 -36.21
CA GLY A 9 51.72 18.04 -35.02
C GLY A 9 51.01 18.71 -33.83
N ARG A 10 51.00 20.04 -33.76
CA ARG A 10 50.36 20.79 -32.65
C ARG A 10 48.86 20.95 -32.83
N LEU A 11 48.33 20.99 -34.07
CA LEU A 11 46.88 21.07 -34.29
C LEU A 11 46.14 19.75 -34.01
N THR A 12 46.77 18.59 -34.30
CA THR A 12 46.15 17.27 -34.10
C THR A 12 46.01 16.89 -32.61
N LEU A 13 46.90 17.38 -31.75
CA LEU A 13 46.82 17.20 -30.29
C LEU A 13 45.78 18.12 -29.64
N ILE A 14 45.55 19.33 -30.18
CA ILE A 14 44.54 20.26 -29.66
C ILE A 14 43.13 19.80 -30.04
N LEU A 15 42.92 19.29 -31.26
CA LEU A 15 41.62 18.78 -31.71
C LEU A 15 41.20 17.47 -31.01
N SER A 16 42.16 16.60 -30.67
CA SER A 16 41.87 15.37 -29.91
C SER A 16 41.64 15.64 -28.41
N ALA A 17 42.33 16.62 -27.82
CA ALA A 17 42.05 17.10 -26.46
C ALA A 17 40.68 17.79 -26.34
N LEU A 18 40.26 18.58 -27.35
CA LEU A 18 38.92 19.19 -27.38
C LEU A 18 37.81 18.16 -27.60
N ALA A 19 38.02 17.13 -28.43
CA ALA A 19 37.05 16.06 -28.62
C ALA A 19 36.87 15.20 -27.35
N LEU A 20 37.95 14.98 -26.58
CA LEU A 20 37.89 14.28 -25.30
C LEU A 20 37.28 15.14 -24.18
N ALA A 21 37.55 16.45 -24.16
CA ALA A 21 36.90 17.38 -23.23
C ALA A 21 35.40 17.55 -23.52
N LEU A 22 35.00 17.55 -24.79
CA LEU A 22 33.58 17.60 -25.19
C LEU A 22 32.86 16.27 -24.91
N ALA A 23 33.52 15.11 -25.11
CA ALA A 23 32.97 13.81 -24.73
C ALA A 23 32.86 13.60 -23.20
N LEU A 24 33.71 14.28 -22.42
CA LEU A 24 33.63 14.27 -20.96
C LEU A 24 32.58 15.27 -20.44
N ALA A 25 32.40 16.41 -21.11
CA ALA A 25 31.33 17.37 -20.82
C ALA A 25 29.93 16.80 -21.18
N LEU A 26 29.81 16.06 -22.29
CA LEU A 26 28.55 15.42 -22.70
C LEU A 26 28.20 14.17 -21.87
N ARG A 27 29.15 13.60 -21.10
CA ARG A 27 28.87 12.52 -20.13
C ARG A 27 28.32 13.03 -18.80
N VAL A 28 28.39 14.33 -18.53
CA VAL A 28 27.85 14.96 -17.31
C VAL A 28 26.40 15.41 -17.48
N GLU A 29 25.85 15.37 -18.70
CA GLU A 29 24.43 15.69 -18.96
C GLU A 29 23.47 14.51 -18.70
N GLY A 30 24.00 13.33 -18.38
CA GLY A 30 23.23 12.23 -17.77
C GLY A 30 23.06 12.46 -16.27
N GLY A 31 22.42 13.56 -15.87
CA GLY A 31 22.30 13.96 -14.48
C GLY A 31 21.53 12.94 -13.64
N THR A 32 22.25 12.10 -12.88
CA THR A 32 21.68 11.50 -11.67
C THR A 32 21.65 12.60 -10.61
N SER A 33 20.59 13.41 -10.61
CA SER A 33 20.34 14.33 -9.50
C SER A 33 20.38 13.56 -8.19
N ALA A 34 20.98 14.14 -7.14
CA ALA A 34 20.99 13.52 -5.82
C ALA A 34 19.56 13.11 -5.41
N PRO A 35 19.38 11.95 -4.74
CA PRO A 35 18.06 11.49 -4.33
C PRO A 35 17.35 12.55 -3.49
N THR A 36 16.05 12.73 -3.70
CA THR A 36 15.25 13.62 -2.86
C THR A 36 15.18 13.08 -1.43
N GLN A 37 14.99 13.95 -0.43
CA GLN A 37 14.83 13.50 0.96
C GLN A 37 13.64 12.52 1.12
N ALA A 38 12.60 12.66 0.31
CA ALA A 38 11.48 11.72 0.30
C ALA A 38 11.92 10.32 -0.15
N ALA A 39 12.74 10.22 -1.21
CA ALA A 39 13.29 8.96 -1.69
C ALA A 39 14.23 8.31 -0.66
N VAL A 40 15.07 9.11 0.00
CA VAL A 40 15.95 8.64 1.09
C VAL A 40 15.14 8.07 2.26
N ARG A 41 14.06 8.76 2.68
CA ARG A 41 13.17 8.27 3.73
C ARG A 41 12.42 7.00 3.31
N ALA A 42 12.04 6.89 2.05
CA ALA A 42 11.39 5.70 1.52
C ALA A 42 12.33 4.48 1.55
N ASP A 43 13.61 4.64 1.20
CA ASP A 43 14.60 3.57 1.32
C ASP A 43 14.74 3.07 2.76
N LEU A 44 14.88 4.00 3.73
CA LEU A 44 14.88 3.66 5.15
C LEU A 44 13.56 2.96 5.55
N GLY A 45 12.41 3.46 5.08
CA GLY A 45 11.11 2.88 5.37
C GLY A 45 10.97 1.43 4.92
N TRP A 46 11.42 1.10 3.71
CA TRP A 46 11.40 -0.29 3.22
C TRP A 46 12.26 -1.23 4.06
N ARG A 47 13.45 -0.78 4.49
CA ARG A 47 14.31 -1.53 5.40
C ARG A 47 13.62 -1.77 6.75
N LEU A 48 12.99 -0.72 7.30
CA LEU A 48 12.26 -0.81 8.57
C LEU A 48 11.04 -1.74 8.47
N MET A 49 10.30 -1.72 7.36
CA MET A 49 9.16 -2.63 7.15
C MET A 49 9.57 -4.12 7.09
N ALA A 50 10.84 -4.41 6.78
CA ALA A 50 11.42 -5.74 6.82
C ALA A 50 12.10 -6.09 8.17
N ASP A 51 12.24 -5.13 9.07
CA ASP A 51 13.05 -5.28 10.29
C ASP A 51 12.22 -5.83 11.46
N ARG A 52 12.43 -7.11 11.78
CA ARG A 52 11.73 -7.76 12.89
C ARG A 52 12.09 -7.20 14.26
N ARG A 53 13.20 -6.45 14.41
CA ARG A 53 13.58 -5.80 15.67
C ARG A 53 12.51 -4.83 16.17
N LEU A 54 11.65 -4.32 15.28
CA LEU A 54 10.54 -3.43 15.58
C LEU A 54 9.34 -4.11 16.25
N SER A 55 9.27 -5.44 16.25
CA SER A 55 8.30 -6.16 17.08
C SER A 55 8.88 -6.40 18.48
N LEU A 56 8.04 -6.35 19.51
CA LEU A 56 8.43 -6.57 20.90
C LEU A 56 9.23 -7.88 21.06
N ASN A 57 8.74 -8.97 20.46
CA ASN A 57 9.32 -10.30 20.57
C ASN A 57 10.32 -10.65 19.45
N GLY A 58 10.53 -9.78 18.46
CA GLY A 58 11.49 -10.00 17.38
C GLY A 58 11.04 -11.01 16.32
N ASN A 59 9.78 -11.46 16.32
CA ASN A 59 9.31 -12.56 15.47
C ASN A 59 8.53 -12.11 14.23
N MET A 60 8.21 -10.82 14.10
CA MET A 60 7.39 -10.30 13.01
C MET A 60 7.89 -8.94 12.50
N ALA A 61 7.81 -8.76 11.18
CA ALA A 61 7.98 -7.50 10.48
C ALA A 61 6.71 -7.17 9.67
N CYS A 62 6.57 -5.92 9.23
CA CYS A 62 5.41 -5.48 8.44
C CYS A 62 5.26 -6.32 7.15
N LEU A 63 6.37 -6.64 6.48
CA LEU A 63 6.35 -7.42 5.23
C LEU A 63 6.09 -8.92 5.41
N ASP A 64 6.02 -9.43 6.65
CA ASP A 64 5.55 -10.80 6.90
C ASP A 64 4.02 -10.91 6.69
N CYS A 65 3.28 -9.79 6.82
CA CYS A 65 1.84 -9.71 6.54
C CYS A 65 1.50 -8.83 5.31
N HIS A 66 2.37 -7.90 4.90
CA HIS A 66 2.14 -7.03 3.75
C HIS A 66 3.05 -7.41 2.57
N MET A 67 2.78 -8.56 1.97
CA MET A 67 3.61 -9.14 0.91
C MET A 67 3.20 -8.62 -0.47
N ALA A 68 4.16 -8.13 -1.25
CA ALA A 68 3.90 -7.63 -2.60
C ALA A 68 3.21 -8.67 -3.51
N ALA A 69 3.50 -9.97 -3.31
CA ALA A 69 2.89 -11.08 -4.07
C ALA A 69 1.37 -11.21 -3.87
N PHE A 70 0.82 -10.67 -2.77
CA PHE A 70 -0.61 -10.67 -2.46
C PHE A 70 -1.17 -9.24 -2.44
N GLY A 71 -0.64 -8.37 -3.31
CA GLY A 71 -1.03 -6.97 -3.37
C GLY A 71 -0.77 -6.22 -2.06
N TYR A 72 0.31 -6.54 -1.37
CA TYR A 72 0.63 -6.02 -0.03
C TYR A 72 -0.42 -6.38 1.05
N ALA A 73 -1.06 -7.53 0.90
CA ALA A 73 -1.73 -8.30 1.96
C ALA A 73 -0.95 -9.61 2.22
N ASP A 74 -1.54 -10.59 2.92
CA ASP A 74 -0.84 -11.84 3.28
C ASP A 74 -1.43 -13.12 2.65
N GLY A 75 -2.55 -13.00 1.92
CA GLY A 75 -3.23 -14.14 1.31
C GLY A 75 -3.94 -15.05 2.30
N LYS A 76 -4.15 -14.63 3.56
CA LYS A 76 -4.79 -15.43 4.60
C LYS A 76 -6.15 -14.85 4.99
N PRO A 77 -7.09 -15.67 5.50
CA PRO A 77 -8.33 -15.17 6.08
C PRO A 77 -8.06 -14.19 7.22
N VAL A 78 -7.16 -14.56 8.12
CA VAL A 78 -6.77 -13.77 9.28
C VAL A 78 -5.28 -13.94 9.51
N ALA A 79 -4.58 -12.82 9.74
CA ALA A 79 -3.13 -12.80 9.89
C ALA A 79 -2.66 -13.02 11.33
N THR A 80 -3.39 -12.45 12.29
CA THR A 80 -2.97 -12.44 13.70
C THR A 80 -4.12 -12.82 14.65
N ALA A 81 -3.85 -12.83 15.95
CA ALA A 81 -4.87 -13.08 16.97
C ALA A 81 -5.92 -11.96 17.07
N ASP A 82 -5.82 -10.90 16.26
CA ASP A 82 -6.83 -9.86 16.15
C ASP A 82 -8.11 -10.29 15.41
N GLY A 83 -8.07 -11.38 14.65
CA GLY A 83 -9.23 -11.90 13.93
C GLY A 83 -9.51 -11.20 12.61
N LEU A 84 -8.58 -10.37 12.10
CA LEU A 84 -8.79 -9.55 10.91
C LEU A 84 -7.95 -10.01 9.72
N ASN A 85 -8.54 -9.88 8.53
CA ASN A 85 -7.83 -9.96 7.27
C ASN A 85 -6.89 -8.76 7.13
N THR A 86 -5.66 -8.98 6.65
CA THR A 86 -4.69 -7.91 6.42
C THR A 86 -5.12 -7.03 5.23
N PRO A 87 -5.44 -5.74 5.44
CA PRO A 87 -5.80 -4.87 4.33
C PRO A 87 -4.58 -4.59 3.44
N THR A 88 -4.82 -4.48 2.13
CA THR A 88 -3.79 -4.08 1.16
C THR A 88 -3.21 -2.70 1.46
N LEU A 89 -1.92 -2.52 1.15
CA LEU A 89 -1.26 -1.20 1.15
C LEU A 89 -1.48 -0.41 -0.15
N TYR A 90 -2.14 -0.97 -1.16
CA TYR A 90 -2.45 -0.25 -2.39
C TYR A 90 -3.32 0.98 -2.14
N GLY A 91 -3.01 2.07 -2.84
CA GLY A 91 -3.78 3.30 -2.81
C GLY A 91 -3.72 4.08 -1.50
N LEU A 92 -2.88 3.69 -0.52
CA LEU A 92 -2.74 4.41 0.74
C LEU A 92 -2.03 5.76 0.61
N ALA A 93 -1.27 5.98 -0.47
CA ALA A 93 -0.43 7.17 -0.64
C ALA A 93 -1.18 8.51 -0.52
N ALA A 94 -2.43 8.57 -1.02
CA ALA A 94 -3.27 9.76 -1.04
C ALA A 94 -4.50 9.66 -0.12
N ARG A 95 -4.60 8.60 0.69
CA ARG A 95 -5.74 8.36 1.57
C ARG A 95 -5.63 9.17 2.86
N THR A 96 -6.80 9.46 3.43
CA THR A 96 -6.97 10.13 4.73
C THR A 96 -7.80 9.32 5.70
N THR A 97 -8.26 8.13 5.30
CA THR A 97 -8.91 7.15 6.18
C THR A 97 -8.26 5.80 5.97
N PHE A 98 -8.11 5.03 7.04
CA PHE A 98 -7.29 3.83 7.07
C PHE A 98 -7.99 2.67 7.78
N GLY A 99 -7.42 1.48 7.69
CA GLY A 99 -7.91 0.28 8.37
C GLY A 99 -9.34 -0.13 8.02
N TRP A 100 -9.85 -1.06 8.82
CA TRP A 100 -11.23 -1.54 8.76
C TRP A 100 -12.17 -0.74 9.69
N PHE A 101 -11.70 -0.41 10.89
CA PHE A 101 -12.52 0.09 12.00
C PHE A 101 -11.92 1.33 12.69
N THR A 102 -11.24 2.20 11.93
CA THR A 102 -10.42 3.26 12.53
C THR A 102 -10.77 4.65 12.00
N PRO A 103 -12.04 5.10 12.13
CA PRO A 103 -12.49 6.41 11.63
C PRO A 103 -11.76 7.60 12.26
N GLU A 104 -11.17 7.42 13.45
CA GLU A 104 -10.43 8.44 14.20
C GLU A 104 -9.01 8.69 13.68
N VAL A 105 -8.48 7.82 12.81
CA VAL A 105 -7.12 7.90 12.29
C VAL A 105 -7.11 8.62 10.94
N SER A 106 -6.44 9.77 10.88
CA SER A 106 -6.44 10.65 9.70
C SER A 106 -5.10 10.77 8.97
N THR A 107 -4.03 10.17 9.51
CA THR A 107 -2.70 10.17 8.86
C THR A 107 -2.14 8.77 8.74
N LEU A 108 -1.36 8.54 7.69
CA LEU A 108 -0.71 7.26 7.44
C LEU A 108 0.30 6.93 8.54
N GLU A 109 1.03 7.93 9.01
CA GLU A 109 1.99 7.80 10.12
C GLU A 109 1.28 7.34 11.42
N ALA A 110 0.14 7.93 11.77
CA ALA A 110 -0.64 7.49 12.93
C ALA A 110 -1.20 6.07 12.74
N PHE A 111 -1.60 5.72 11.51
CA PHE A 111 -2.04 4.37 11.19
C PHE A 111 -0.93 3.34 11.35
N ILE A 112 0.29 3.63 10.91
CA ILE A 112 1.47 2.76 11.04
C ILE A 112 1.84 2.50 12.51
N LEU A 113 1.64 3.47 13.39
CA LEU A 113 1.93 3.30 14.82
C LEU A 113 0.99 2.31 15.51
N ARG A 114 -0.21 2.07 14.97
CA ARG A 114 -1.17 1.14 15.57
C ARG A 114 -0.73 -0.32 15.60
N PRO A 115 -0.33 -0.97 14.49
CA PRO A 115 0.17 -2.35 14.52
C PRO A 115 1.46 -2.45 15.36
N LEU A 116 2.28 -1.40 15.37
CA LEU A 116 3.46 -1.27 16.24
C LEU A 116 3.10 -1.15 17.73
N ASP A 117 1.90 -0.69 18.09
CA ASP A 117 1.44 -0.62 19.48
C ASP A 117 0.54 -1.81 19.88
N ASN A 118 0.04 -2.58 18.93
CA ASN A 118 -0.93 -3.64 19.18
C ASN A 118 -0.22 -4.93 19.65
N PRO A 119 -0.42 -5.41 20.90
CA PRO A 119 0.18 -6.65 21.42
C PRO A 119 -0.28 -7.93 20.73
N ARG A 120 -1.37 -7.89 19.96
CA ARG A 120 -1.80 -9.01 19.11
C ARG A 120 -1.10 -9.03 17.76
N GLU A 121 -0.42 -7.95 17.41
CA GLU A 121 0.40 -7.79 16.22
C GLU A 121 1.86 -7.64 16.64
N MET A 122 2.47 -6.45 16.55
CA MET A 122 3.90 -6.26 16.80
C MET A 122 4.23 -5.93 18.27
N GLY A 123 3.25 -5.44 19.03
CA GLY A 123 3.33 -5.21 20.48
C GLY A 123 4.08 -3.96 20.90
N PRO A 124 3.73 -3.45 22.09
CA PRO A 124 3.55 -2.03 22.37
C PRO A 124 4.76 -1.20 21.97
N LEU A 125 4.49 0.08 21.69
CA LEU A 125 5.54 1.06 21.46
C LEU A 125 6.42 1.16 22.71
N ALA A 126 7.58 0.51 22.66
CA ALA A 126 8.50 0.42 23.76
C ALA A 126 9.85 1.03 23.39
N GLU A 127 10.41 1.85 24.27
CA GLU A 127 11.75 2.42 24.07
C GLU A 127 12.82 1.33 23.94
N THR A 128 12.65 0.20 24.64
CA THR A 128 13.53 -0.97 24.52
C THR A 128 13.58 -1.55 23.11
N THR A 129 12.50 -1.39 22.32
CA THR A 129 12.47 -1.78 20.90
C THR A 129 13.32 -0.82 20.07
N LEU A 130 13.19 0.49 20.28
CA LEU A 130 14.03 1.48 19.60
C LEU A 130 15.51 1.42 20.04
N ASP A 131 15.79 1.01 21.28
CA ASP A 131 17.15 0.85 21.77
C ASP A 131 17.95 -0.18 20.96
N ARG A 132 17.29 -1.21 20.42
CA ARG A 132 17.90 -2.18 19.49
C ARG A 132 18.40 -1.51 18.21
N LEU A 133 17.63 -0.54 17.69
CA LEU A 133 18.02 0.25 16.52
C LEU A 133 19.08 1.31 16.88
N ARG A 134 18.99 1.91 18.07
CA ARG A 134 19.98 2.89 18.54
C ARG A 134 21.36 2.23 18.77
N ALA A 135 21.39 0.97 19.19
CA ALA A 135 22.62 0.19 19.34
C ALA A 135 23.28 -0.16 18.00
N ASP A 136 22.53 -0.13 16.88
CA ASP A 136 23.02 -0.47 15.55
C ASP A 136 23.64 0.75 14.84
N PRO A 137 24.95 0.74 14.53
CA PRO A 137 25.61 1.82 13.80
C PRO A 137 25.01 2.08 12.41
N GLU A 138 24.57 1.04 11.71
CA GLU A 138 24.01 1.18 10.36
C GLU A 138 22.64 1.84 10.41
N ALA A 139 21.79 1.44 11.38
CA ALA A 139 20.50 2.10 11.61
C ALA A 139 20.71 3.58 11.96
N ARG A 140 21.62 3.91 12.88
CA ARG A 140 21.92 5.32 13.22
C ARG A 140 22.37 6.13 12.01
N ALA A 141 23.25 5.57 11.17
CA ALA A 141 23.70 6.22 9.94
C ALA A 141 22.53 6.44 8.96
N ALA A 142 21.67 5.44 8.77
CA ALA A 142 20.52 5.55 7.89
C ALA A 142 19.52 6.62 8.36
N TYR A 143 19.25 6.73 9.66
CA TYR A 143 18.40 7.79 10.21
C TYR A 143 19.03 9.18 10.07
N ALA A 144 20.35 9.33 10.24
CA ALA A 144 21.02 10.62 10.03
C ALA A 144 20.87 11.12 8.59
N VAL A 145 20.98 10.21 7.62
CA VAL A 145 20.83 10.54 6.20
C VAL A 145 19.37 10.87 5.85
N ALA A 146 18.41 10.14 6.43
CA ALA A 146 16.98 10.38 6.21
C ALA A 146 16.42 11.64 6.91
N PHE A 147 17.03 12.06 8.02
CA PHE A 147 16.57 13.16 8.89
C PHE A 147 17.71 14.15 9.28
N PRO A 148 18.36 14.82 8.30
CA PRO A 148 19.61 15.56 8.53
C PRO A 148 19.48 16.77 9.46
N SER A 149 18.30 17.42 9.50
CA SER A 149 18.07 18.64 10.30
C SER A 149 17.98 18.40 11.81
N THR A 150 18.03 17.15 12.26
CA THR A 150 17.63 16.80 13.64
C THR A 150 18.48 15.68 14.28
N GLY A 151 19.65 15.35 13.70
CA GLY A 151 20.59 14.35 14.22
C GLY A 151 20.10 12.90 14.16
N GLN A 152 20.96 11.94 14.57
CA GLN A 152 20.75 10.47 14.62
C GLN A 152 19.58 10.01 15.52
N VAL A 153 18.66 10.89 15.91
CA VAL A 153 17.60 10.56 16.87
C VAL A 153 16.63 9.58 16.23
N ILE A 154 16.56 8.38 16.79
CA ILE A 154 15.62 7.33 16.40
C ILE A 154 14.41 7.44 17.34
N THR A 155 13.25 7.78 16.77
CA THR A 155 11.96 7.89 17.47
C THR A 155 10.87 7.18 16.68
N TRP A 156 9.77 6.84 17.35
CA TRP A 156 8.62 6.22 16.71
C TRP A 156 8.01 7.09 15.60
N GLU A 157 7.96 8.41 15.79
CA GLU A 157 7.45 9.34 14.79
C GLU A 157 8.28 9.29 13.50
N ARG A 158 9.61 9.22 13.62
CA ARG A 158 10.50 9.14 12.44
C ARG A 158 10.43 7.78 11.78
N THR A 159 10.33 6.71 12.57
CA THR A 159 10.08 5.35 12.06
C THR A 159 8.79 5.33 11.22
N ALA A 160 7.70 5.88 11.75
CA ALA A 160 6.43 5.99 11.04
C ALA A 160 6.53 6.88 9.78
N GLN A 161 7.24 8.01 9.85
CA GLN A 161 7.47 8.90 8.69
C GLN A 161 8.26 8.21 7.57
N ALA A 162 9.29 7.42 7.91
CA ALA A 162 10.07 6.67 6.93
C ALA A 162 9.22 5.56 6.27
N MET A 163 8.50 4.77 7.07
CA MET A 163 7.57 3.74 6.56
C MET A 163 6.46 4.35 5.71
N ALA A 164 5.90 5.49 6.11
CA ALA A 164 4.90 6.20 5.32
C ALA A 164 5.47 6.70 3.98
N ALA A 165 6.72 7.16 3.96
CA ALA A 165 7.41 7.48 2.71
C ALA A 165 7.56 6.25 1.81
N ALA A 166 7.89 5.08 2.36
CA ALA A 166 7.96 3.82 1.61
C ALA A 166 6.60 3.41 1.04
N ILE A 167 5.55 3.42 1.85
CA ILE A 167 4.18 3.09 1.41
C ILE A 167 3.71 4.03 0.29
N ARG A 168 4.09 5.32 0.33
CA ARG A 168 3.80 6.28 -0.75
C ARG A 168 4.52 5.97 -2.07
N THR A 169 5.55 5.12 -2.06
CA THR A 169 6.22 4.64 -3.28
C THR A 169 5.60 3.37 -3.86
N ILE A 170 4.64 2.74 -3.17
CA ILE A 170 3.94 1.57 -3.70
C ILE A 170 3.22 1.99 -5.00
N PRO A 171 3.48 1.30 -6.13
CA PRO A 171 2.87 1.65 -7.39
C PRO A 171 1.36 1.41 -7.35
N SER A 172 0.63 2.08 -8.24
CA SER A 172 -0.76 1.72 -8.52
C SER A 172 -0.83 0.22 -8.87
N PRO A 173 -1.85 -0.50 -8.41
CA PRO A 173 -1.99 -1.91 -8.77
C PRO A 173 -2.21 -2.05 -10.27
N PRO A 174 -1.79 -3.18 -10.87
CA PRO A 174 -2.10 -3.48 -12.26
C PRO A 174 -3.61 -3.54 -12.46
N THR A 175 -4.09 -2.88 -13.50
CA THR A 175 -5.49 -2.98 -13.92
C THR A 175 -5.66 -4.10 -14.94
N GLY A 176 -6.77 -4.83 -14.85
CA GLY A 176 -7.11 -5.86 -15.83
C GLY A 176 -7.68 -5.26 -17.12
N THR A 177 -7.80 -6.10 -18.15
CA THR A 177 -8.46 -5.72 -19.40
C THR A 177 -9.97 -5.72 -19.22
N LEU A 178 -10.66 -4.69 -19.71
CA LEU A 178 -12.12 -4.64 -19.75
C LEU A 178 -12.62 -5.52 -20.91
N THR A 179 -12.80 -6.81 -20.64
CA THR A 179 -13.43 -7.76 -21.59
C THR A 179 -14.90 -7.41 -21.81
N PRO A 180 -15.56 -7.95 -22.85
CA PRO A 180 -17.00 -7.76 -23.02
C PRO A 180 -17.84 -8.20 -21.80
N ALA A 181 -17.43 -9.27 -21.11
CA ALA A 181 -18.05 -9.71 -19.86
C ALA A 181 -17.84 -8.68 -18.74
N ALA A 182 -16.61 -8.20 -18.56
CA ALA A 182 -16.32 -7.17 -17.56
C ALA A 182 -17.02 -5.83 -17.86
N ALA A 183 -17.27 -5.50 -19.13
CA ALA A 183 -18.06 -4.32 -19.52
C ALA A 183 -19.54 -4.46 -19.16
N ARG A 184 -20.14 -5.64 -19.39
CA ARG A 184 -21.50 -5.95 -18.91
C ARG A 184 -21.56 -5.93 -17.39
N GLY A 185 -20.57 -6.52 -16.73
CA GLY A 185 -20.42 -6.49 -15.28
C GLY A 185 -20.32 -5.07 -14.72
N GLN A 186 -19.61 -4.16 -15.40
CA GLN A 186 -19.54 -2.76 -15.00
C GLN A 186 -20.91 -2.07 -15.05
N ALA A 187 -21.69 -2.32 -16.11
CA ALA A 187 -23.03 -1.76 -16.22
C ALA A 187 -23.94 -2.32 -15.12
N LEU A 188 -23.90 -3.64 -14.93
CA LEU A 188 -24.67 -4.33 -13.89
C LEU A 188 -24.29 -3.85 -12.48
N PHE A 189 -23.00 -3.62 -12.21
CA PHE A 189 -22.50 -3.10 -10.93
C PHE A 189 -23.15 -1.77 -10.53
N ALA A 190 -23.44 -0.91 -11.51
CA ALA A 190 -24.18 0.32 -11.27
C ALA A 190 -25.68 0.06 -11.08
N GLU A 191 -26.27 -0.82 -11.91
CA GLU A 191 -27.70 -1.17 -11.89
C GLU A 191 -28.13 -1.81 -10.57
N VAL A 192 -27.36 -2.76 -10.03
CA VAL A 192 -27.65 -3.42 -8.75
C VAL A 192 -27.19 -2.60 -7.53
N GLY A 193 -26.72 -1.37 -7.73
CA GLY A 193 -26.48 -0.40 -6.67
C GLY A 193 -25.11 -0.50 -5.97
N CYS A 194 -24.19 -1.37 -6.40
CA CYS A 194 -22.85 -1.46 -5.82
C CYS A 194 -22.11 -0.12 -5.91
N ALA A 195 -22.32 0.62 -7.01
CA ALA A 195 -21.78 1.97 -7.21
C ALA A 195 -22.22 2.99 -6.15
N GLY A 196 -23.32 2.77 -5.42
CA GLY A 196 -23.74 3.67 -4.34
C GLY A 196 -22.77 3.75 -3.16
N CYS A 197 -21.93 2.72 -2.98
CA CYS A 197 -20.87 2.69 -1.97
C CYS A 197 -19.47 2.67 -2.60
N HIS A 198 -19.32 2.03 -3.77
CA HIS A 198 -18.06 1.83 -4.47
C HIS A 198 -17.98 2.73 -5.71
N GLN A 199 -17.63 4.00 -5.50
CA GLN A 199 -17.65 5.05 -6.52
C GLN A 199 -16.32 5.81 -6.60
N GLY A 200 -16.19 6.64 -7.63
CA GLY A 200 -15.02 7.49 -7.83
C GLY A 200 -13.78 6.72 -8.29
N ALA A 201 -12.62 7.40 -8.27
CA ALA A 201 -11.38 6.87 -8.83
C ALA A 201 -10.86 5.60 -8.13
N THR A 202 -11.19 5.42 -6.84
CA THR A 202 -10.77 4.25 -6.03
C THR A 202 -11.88 3.21 -5.87
N LEU A 203 -13.06 3.43 -6.49
CA LEU A 203 -14.24 2.59 -6.28
C LEU A 203 -14.57 2.40 -4.80
N SER A 204 -14.56 3.50 -4.05
CA SER A 204 -14.81 3.54 -2.62
C SER A 204 -15.29 4.92 -2.21
N SER A 205 -16.37 4.93 -1.42
CA SER A 205 -16.87 6.12 -0.74
C SER A 205 -16.13 6.41 0.56
N GLU A 206 -15.27 5.49 1.04
CA GLU A 206 -14.55 5.57 2.32
C GLU A 206 -15.47 5.68 3.56
N ARG A 207 -16.79 5.50 3.38
CA ARG A 207 -17.79 5.49 4.46
C ARG A 207 -17.65 4.24 5.31
N TYR A 208 -18.12 4.30 6.55
CA TYR A 208 -18.24 3.15 7.43
C TYR A 208 -19.67 2.62 7.36
N LEU A 209 -19.83 1.37 6.93
CA LEU A 209 -21.11 0.73 6.72
C LEU A 209 -21.10 -0.68 7.32
N ASN A 210 -22.21 -1.07 7.92
CA ASN A 210 -22.43 -2.45 8.34
C ASN A 210 -23.12 -3.19 7.20
N THR A 211 -22.43 -4.17 6.62
CA THR A 211 -22.91 -5.02 5.52
C THR A 211 -23.38 -6.40 6.00
N GLY A 212 -23.39 -6.64 7.31
CA GLY A 212 -23.74 -7.93 7.90
C GLY A 212 -22.62 -8.97 7.87
N VAL A 213 -21.37 -8.58 7.57
CA VAL A 213 -20.20 -9.48 7.67
C VAL A 213 -19.88 -9.79 9.14
N SER A 214 -19.80 -8.77 10.00
CA SER A 214 -19.50 -8.96 11.43
C SER A 214 -20.75 -9.36 12.20
N ALA A 215 -20.67 -10.47 12.93
CA ALA A 215 -21.63 -10.79 13.99
C ALA A 215 -21.35 -10.03 15.30
N ASP A 216 -20.14 -9.49 15.47
CA ASP A 216 -19.76 -8.69 16.64
C ASP A 216 -20.03 -7.20 16.38
N LEU A 217 -21.14 -6.70 16.95
CA LEU A 217 -21.52 -5.29 16.86
C LEU A 217 -20.78 -4.39 17.85
N ARG A 218 -19.97 -4.94 18.78
CA ARG A 218 -19.23 -4.13 19.76
C ARG A 218 -18.14 -3.30 19.10
N ASN A 219 -17.62 -3.76 17.97
CA ASN A 219 -16.64 -3.02 17.18
C ASN A 219 -17.35 -2.11 16.17
N ASN A 220 -17.45 -0.82 16.49
CA ASN A 220 -18.04 0.21 15.63
C ASN A 220 -19.45 -0.13 15.11
N GLY A 221 -20.29 -0.83 15.90
CA GLY A 221 -21.63 -1.23 15.46
C GLY A 221 -21.63 -2.24 14.30
N GLY A 222 -20.53 -2.97 14.10
CA GLY A 222 -20.30 -3.86 12.96
C GLY A 222 -19.98 -3.11 11.65
N GLN A 223 -19.79 -1.79 11.70
CA GLN A 223 -19.47 -0.99 10.52
C GLN A 223 -17.99 -1.07 10.17
N ALA A 224 -17.70 -1.49 8.95
CA ALA A 224 -16.35 -1.44 8.38
C ALA A 224 -16.27 -0.34 7.32
N ARG A 225 -15.08 0.23 7.16
CA ARG A 225 -14.78 1.13 6.05
C ARG A 225 -15.02 0.41 4.72
N VAL A 226 -15.73 1.06 3.79
CA VAL A 226 -15.87 0.58 2.41
C VAL A 226 -14.46 0.53 1.79
N PRO A 227 -13.92 -0.64 1.43
CA PRO A 227 -12.58 -0.73 0.87
C PRO A 227 -12.54 -0.25 -0.58
N SER A 228 -11.34 0.14 -1.04
CA SER A 228 -11.10 0.37 -2.47
C SER A 228 -11.21 -0.96 -3.20
N LEU A 229 -11.83 -0.96 -4.37
CA LEU A 229 -11.83 -2.13 -5.25
C LEU A 229 -10.67 -2.12 -6.25
N ILE A 230 -9.84 -1.09 -6.24
CA ILE A 230 -8.63 -1.05 -7.06
C ILE A 230 -7.56 -1.98 -6.47
N GLY A 231 -7.04 -2.90 -7.29
CA GLY A 231 -6.12 -3.97 -6.91
C GLY A 231 -6.80 -5.20 -6.31
N LEU A 232 -8.12 -5.25 -6.29
CA LEU A 232 -8.93 -6.27 -5.59
C LEU A 232 -8.61 -7.70 -6.04
N ALA A 233 -8.29 -7.89 -7.32
CA ALA A 233 -7.99 -9.22 -7.87
C ALA A 233 -6.79 -9.92 -7.20
N GLN A 234 -5.91 -9.18 -6.51
CA GLN A 234 -4.68 -9.69 -5.90
C GLN A 234 -4.76 -9.89 -4.39
N THR A 235 -5.90 -9.56 -3.76
CA THR A 235 -6.00 -9.42 -2.30
C THR A 235 -6.99 -10.41 -1.68
N ALA A 236 -7.22 -11.56 -2.33
CA ALA A 236 -7.99 -12.62 -1.70
C ALA A 236 -7.29 -13.13 -0.43
N PRO A 237 -8.03 -13.63 0.57
CA PRO A 237 -9.49 -13.65 0.66
C PRO A 237 -10.09 -12.28 1.05
N TYR A 238 -11.41 -12.19 0.97
CA TYR A 238 -12.15 -10.93 1.05
C TYR A 238 -12.92 -10.77 2.37
N PHE A 239 -13.36 -9.52 2.59
CA PHE A 239 -13.95 -8.99 3.82
C PHE A 239 -12.94 -8.82 4.97
N HIS A 240 -13.31 -8.02 5.96
CA HIS A 240 -12.44 -7.70 7.09
C HIS A 240 -12.14 -8.90 7.99
N ASP A 241 -12.93 -9.98 7.90
CA ASP A 241 -12.76 -11.25 8.60
C ASP A 241 -12.23 -12.37 7.67
N GLY A 242 -11.93 -12.05 6.41
CA GLY A 242 -11.34 -12.96 5.41
C GLY A 242 -12.20 -14.16 5.03
N SER A 243 -13.50 -14.04 5.23
CA SER A 243 -14.45 -15.14 5.22
C SER A 243 -15.04 -15.46 3.84
N ALA A 244 -14.75 -14.65 2.82
CA ALA A 244 -15.07 -14.95 1.42
C ALA A 244 -13.79 -15.31 0.67
N ALA A 245 -13.68 -16.54 0.18
CA ALA A 245 -12.46 -17.01 -0.48
C ALA A 245 -12.30 -16.47 -1.90
N THR A 246 -13.43 -16.21 -2.58
CA THR A 246 -13.47 -15.82 -3.98
C THR A 246 -14.33 -14.57 -4.21
N LEU A 247 -14.15 -13.89 -5.35
CA LEU A 247 -15.03 -12.80 -5.75
C LEU A 247 -16.46 -13.27 -6.00
N GLU A 248 -16.65 -14.52 -6.39
CA GLU A 248 -17.99 -15.11 -6.51
C GLU A 248 -18.66 -15.20 -5.13
N ASP A 249 -17.94 -15.62 -4.10
CA ASP A 249 -18.46 -15.63 -2.71
C ASP A 249 -18.87 -14.22 -2.27
N VAL A 250 -18.10 -13.19 -2.64
CA VAL A 250 -18.43 -11.79 -2.36
C VAL A 250 -19.72 -11.37 -3.07
N VAL A 251 -19.84 -11.65 -4.38
CA VAL A 251 -21.04 -11.28 -5.14
C VAL A 251 -22.26 -12.01 -4.58
N ARG A 252 -22.16 -13.33 -4.35
CA ARG A 252 -23.26 -14.14 -3.80
C ARG A 252 -23.65 -13.71 -2.39
N PHE A 253 -22.70 -13.26 -1.56
CA PHE A 253 -22.99 -12.65 -0.27
C PHE A 253 -23.91 -11.44 -0.40
N TYR A 254 -23.63 -10.52 -1.34
CA TYR A 254 -24.47 -9.33 -1.53
C TYR A 254 -25.81 -9.65 -2.20
N VAL A 255 -25.85 -10.61 -3.14
CA VAL A 255 -27.10 -11.13 -3.73
C VAL A 255 -28.05 -11.64 -2.65
N ALA A 256 -27.53 -12.32 -1.62
CA ALA A 256 -28.29 -12.79 -0.47
C ALA A 256 -28.68 -11.68 0.54
N GLY A 257 -28.21 -10.44 0.35
CA GLY A 257 -28.42 -9.34 1.30
C GLY A 257 -27.52 -9.40 2.54
N GLY A 258 -26.37 -10.09 2.46
CA GLY A 258 -25.42 -10.27 3.56
C GLY A 258 -25.68 -11.51 4.43
N ARG A 259 -24.81 -11.77 5.42
CA ARG A 259 -24.90 -12.96 6.32
C ARG A 259 -25.91 -12.82 7.43
N VAL A 260 -26.02 -11.63 8.02
CA VAL A 260 -26.87 -11.38 9.18
C VAL A 260 -27.90 -10.32 8.83
N PRO A 261 -29.06 -10.68 8.25
CA PRO A 261 -30.19 -9.76 8.17
C PRO A 261 -30.59 -9.40 9.61
N GLY A 262 -30.48 -8.13 10.01
CA GLY A 262 -30.76 -7.75 11.38
C GLY A 262 -30.59 -6.27 11.69
N PRO A 263 -30.98 -5.83 12.91
CA PRO A 263 -30.83 -4.45 13.35
C PRO A 263 -29.38 -3.96 13.19
N GLY A 264 -29.18 -2.89 12.44
CA GLY A 264 -27.87 -2.27 12.23
C GLY A 264 -27.24 -2.48 10.85
N VAL A 265 -27.74 -3.42 10.03
CA VAL A 265 -27.30 -3.53 8.63
C VAL A 265 -27.77 -2.31 7.84
N SER A 266 -26.87 -1.77 7.01
CA SER A 266 -27.12 -0.58 6.21
C SER A 266 -28.19 -0.87 5.16
N ARG A 267 -29.20 0.01 5.02
CA ARG A 267 -30.37 -0.20 4.12
C ARG A 267 -30.02 -0.56 2.67
N GLY A 268 -28.85 -0.12 2.18
CA GLY A 268 -28.37 -0.44 0.84
C GLY A 268 -27.90 -1.88 0.64
N VAL A 269 -27.84 -2.70 1.70
CA VAL A 269 -27.52 -4.12 1.64
C VAL A 269 -28.83 -4.89 1.81
N SER A 270 -29.49 -5.15 0.68
CA SER A 270 -30.75 -5.89 0.59
C SER A 270 -30.63 -6.97 -0.48
N PRO A 271 -31.34 -8.11 -0.36
CA PRO A 271 -31.30 -9.15 -1.38
C PRO A 271 -31.78 -8.63 -2.73
N PHE A 272 -31.19 -9.14 -3.81
CA PHE A 272 -31.62 -8.88 -5.19
C PHE A 272 -31.43 -10.14 -6.03
N VAL A 273 -32.00 -10.17 -7.24
CA VAL A 273 -31.99 -11.35 -8.10
C VAL A 273 -31.17 -11.05 -9.35
N ILE A 274 -30.20 -11.92 -9.62
CA ILE A 274 -29.41 -11.98 -10.85
C ILE A 274 -29.17 -13.44 -11.23
N THR A 275 -28.92 -13.68 -12.51
CA THR A 275 -28.55 -14.98 -13.07
C THR A 275 -27.08 -15.33 -12.78
N ASP A 276 -26.71 -16.60 -12.90
CA ASP A 276 -25.30 -17.01 -12.77
C ASP A 276 -24.40 -16.38 -13.84
N ALA A 277 -24.94 -16.09 -15.04
CA ALA A 277 -24.21 -15.37 -16.08
C ALA A 277 -23.89 -13.92 -15.66
N GLU A 278 -24.84 -13.26 -15.00
CA GLU A 278 -24.67 -11.91 -14.45
C GLU A 278 -23.71 -11.89 -13.25
N VAL A 279 -23.72 -12.94 -12.42
CA VAL A 279 -22.68 -13.14 -11.38
C VAL A 279 -21.30 -13.22 -12.02
N ALA A 280 -21.15 -14.03 -13.08
CA ALA A 280 -19.88 -14.17 -13.79
C ALA A 280 -19.42 -12.85 -14.43
N ASP A 281 -20.36 -12.06 -14.98
CA ASP A 281 -20.05 -10.73 -15.52
C ASP A 281 -19.57 -9.76 -14.42
N LEU A 282 -20.22 -9.73 -13.25
CA LEU A 282 -19.75 -8.96 -12.08
C LEU A 282 -18.36 -9.40 -11.61
N VAL A 283 -18.12 -10.71 -11.51
CA VAL A 283 -16.80 -11.25 -11.15
C VAL A 283 -15.75 -10.84 -12.17
N ALA A 284 -16.06 -10.87 -13.46
CA ALA A 284 -15.14 -10.42 -14.52
C ALA A 284 -14.81 -8.92 -14.38
N PHE A 285 -15.81 -8.09 -14.05
CA PHE A 285 -15.59 -6.67 -13.76
C PHE A 285 -14.70 -6.47 -12.54
N LEU A 286 -15.00 -7.12 -11.42
CA LEU A 286 -14.24 -7.00 -10.17
C LEU A 286 -12.80 -7.50 -10.33
N SER A 287 -12.61 -8.59 -11.09
CA SER A 287 -11.28 -9.14 -11.41
C SER A 287 -10.46 -8.20 -12.30
N SER A 288 -11.10 -7.26 -13.00
CA SER A 288 -10.42 -6.27 -13.82
C SER A 288 -9.98 -5.04 -13.02
N ARG A 289 -10.23 -4.97 -11.71
CA ARG A 289 -9.96 -3.81 -10.85
C ARG A 289 -8.74 -3.96 -9.98
#